data_AF-A0A7W0P2N6-F1
#
_entry.id   AF-A0A7W0P2N6-F1
#
_cell.length_a   1.000
_cell.length_b   1.000
_cell.length_c   1.000
_cell.angle_alpha   90.00
_cell.angle_beta   90.00
_cell.angle_gamma   90.00
#
_symmetry.space_group_name_H-M   'P 1'
#
loop_
_entity.id
_entity.type
_entity.pdbx_description
1 polymer ?
#
loop_
_entity_poly.entity_id
_entity_poly.type
_entity_poly.pdbx_seq_one_letter_code
_entity_poly.pdbx_strand_id
1 'polypeptide(L)'
;MAEVVPIVGSVRGFRWWRLSGSGELLSPWRGPVCWRPGENEASCLARRGMFGWKMARTPHPRGCPATGCECGFYALHSLPEMNDGLDRAIWDIDTATSGGRHGLVLGVVAGYGRVLIGTEGWRARFGKILALFAGPTVTSHTREMGVAAAAYGVPLYRDLDAIVSEWGPDRAMVDDLTA
;
A
#
# COMPACT_ATOMS: atom_id res chain seq x y z
N MET A 1 23.07 -6.70 -14.94
CA MET A 1 21.92 -7.05 -14.08
C MET A 1 22.18 -6.41 -12.74
N ALA A 2 21.20 -5.72 -12.14
CA ALA A 2 21.36 -5.20 -10.79
C ALA A 2 21.64 -6.35 -9.82
N GLU A 3 22.55 -6.13 -8.88
CA GLU A 3 22.90 -7.11 -7.85
C GLU A 3 21.70 -7.36 -6.92
N VAL A 4 21.47 -8.63 -6.56
CA VAL A 4 20.40 -9.01 -5.63
C VAL A 4 21.02 -9.12 -4.24
N VAL A 5 20.73 -8.15 -3.38
CA VAL A 5 21.23 -8.12 -2.01
C VAL A 5 20.18 -8.74 -1.07
N PRO A 6 20.53 -9.79 -0.30
CA PRO A 6 19.62 -10.33 0.71
C PRO A 6 19.57 -9.41 1.93
N ILE A 7 18.35 -9.08 2.37
CA ILE A 7 18.09 -8.35 3.61
C ILE A 7 17.20 -9.19 4.53
N VAL A 8 17.49 -9.18 5.83
CA VAL A 8 16.65 -9.86 6.82
C VAL A 8 15.47 -8.97 7.18
N GLY A 9 14.27 -9.54 7.20
CA GLY A 9 13.05 -8.83 7.60
C GLY A 9 12.22 -8.32 6.43
N SER A 10 11.67 -7.13 6.57
CA SER A 10 10.73 -6.53 5.62
C SER A 10 10.91 -5.02 5.51
N VAL A 11 10.66 -4.47 4.34
CA VAL A 11 10.64 -3.02 4.12
C VAL A 11 9.25 -2.49 4.45
N ARG A 12 9.17 -1.44 5.25
CA ARG A 12 7.90 -0.78 5.58
C ARG A 12 7.63 0.37 4.61
N GLY A 13 6.37 0.68 4.39
CA GLY A 13 5.95 1.72 3.46
C GLY A 13 4.54 2.22 3.74
N PHE A 14 4.25 3.45 3.36
CA PHE A 14 2.90 4.00 3.40
C PHE A 14 2.10 3.54 2.18
N ARG A 15 0.85 3.18 2.38
CA ARG A 15 0.00 2.70 1.30
C ARG A 15 -1.44 3.15 1.50
N TRP A 16 -2.10 3.45 0.38
CA TRP A 16 -3.54 3.63 0.35
C TRP A 16 -4.25 2.33 -0.01
N TRP A 17 -5.47 2.18 0.49
CA TRP A 17 -6.43 1.17 0.09
C TRP A 17 -7.78 1.80 -0.16
N ARG A 18 -8.55 1.24 -1.08
CA ARG A 18 -9.99 1.51 -1.13
C ARG A 18 -10.66 0.70 -0.04
N LEU A 19 -11.52 1.35 0.75
CA LEU A 19 -12.39 0.66 1.69
C LEU A 19 -13.69 0.30 0.98
N SER A 20 -14.05 -0.98 0.95
CA SER A 20 -15.40 -1.39 0.55
C SER A 20 -16.38 -1.16 1.70
N GLY A 21 -17.67 -1.04 1.40
CA GLY A 21 -18.71 -0.96 2.44
C GLY A 21 -18.84 -2.22 3.31
N SER A 22 -18.19 -3.33 2.92
CA SER A 22 -18.06 -4.56 3.71
C SER A 22 -16.82 -4.57 4.63
N GLY A 23 -16.00 -3.51 4.61
CA GLY A 23 -14.75 -3.43 5.40
C GLY A 23 -13.55 -4.12 4.75
N GLU A 24 -13.63 -4.49 3.48
CA GLU A 24 -12.51 -5.07 2.74
C GLU A 24 -11.59 -3.98 2.18
N LEU A 25 -10.28 -4.24 2.23
CA LEU A 25 -9.26 -3.35 1.70
C LEU A 25 -8.87 -3.79 0.29
N LEU A 26 -9.26 -2.97 -0.68
CA LEU A 26 -9.02 -3.20 -2.09
C LEU A 26 -7.81 -2.41 -2.56
N SER A 27 -7.19 -2.89 -3.63
CA SER A 27 -6.19 -2.13 -4.35
C SER A 27 -6.83 -0.81 -4.79
N PRO A 28 -6.24 0.31 -4.38
CA PRO A 28 -6.81 1.63 -4.64
C PRO A 28 -6.89 1.98 -6.13
N TRP A 29 -6.01 1.44 -6.98
CA TRP A 29 -5.95 1.80 -8.42
C TRP A 29 -5.93 0.61 -9.39
N ARG A 30 -5.98 -0.63 -8.91
CA ARG A 30 -5.92 -1.83 -9.76
C ARG A 30 -7.07 -2.79 -9.46
N GLY A 31 -8.20 -2.54 -10.12
CA GLY A 31 -9.34 -3.46 -10.21
C GLY A 31 -9.83 -4.03 -8.86
N PRO A 32 -10.34 -5.27 -8.85
CA PRO A 32 -10.89 -5.93 -7.66
C PRO A 32 -9.83 -6.65 -6.82
N VAL A 33 -8.55 -6.22 -6.87
CA VAL A 33 -7.48 -6.89 -6.11
C VAL A 33 -7.70 -6.64 -4.62
N CYS A 34 -8.20 -7.65 -3.91
CA CYS A 34 -8.51 -7.59 -2.49
C CYS A 34 -7.30 -8.03 -1.66
N TRP A 35 -7.01 -7.30 -0.59
CA TRP A 35 -6.08 -7.70 0.46
C TRP A 35 -6.80 -8.55 1.49
N ARG A 36 -6.21 -9.67 1.90
CA ARG A 36 -6.68 -10.52 2.99
C ARG A 36 -5.99 -10.14 4.30
N PRO A 37 -6.60 -10.46 5.46
CA PRO A 37 -5.89 -10.45 6.74
C PRO A 37 -4.63 -11.30 6.68
N GLY A 38 -3.54 -10.83 7.30
CA GLY A 38 -2.25 -11.53 7.31
C GLY A 38 -1.40 -11.30 6.06
N GLU A 39 -0.67 -12.34 5.64
CA GLU A 39 0.22 -12.30 4.49
C GLU A 39 -0.57 -12.35 3.17
N ASN A 40 -0.19 -11.49 2.23
CA ASN A 40 -0.71 -11.47 0.88
C ASN A 40 0.43 -11.73 -0.10
N GLU A 41 0.16 -12.49 -1.16
CA GLU A 41 1.11 -12.71 -2.25
C GLU A 41 0.65 -11.99 -3.52
N ALA A 42 1.57 -11.25 -4.14
CA ALA A 42 1.31 -10.53 -5.36
C ALA A 42 1.18 -11.51 -6.55
N SER A 43 0.14 -11.28 -7.34
CA SER A 43 -0.06 -11.94 -8.63
C SER A 43 -0.06 -10.90 -9.75
N CYS A 44 -0.09 -11.36 -11.00
CA CYS A 44 -0.21 -10.47 -12.14
C CYS A 44 -1.50 -9.63 -12.01
N LEU A 45 -1.38 -8.31 -12.10
CA LEU A 45 -2.47 -7.41 -11.77
C LEU A 45 -3.62 -7.50 -12.76
N ALA A 46 -4.83 -7.17 -12.30
CA ALA A 46 -5.95 -6.95 -13.19
C ALA A 46 -5.62 -5.88 -14.22
N ARG A 47 -5.98 -6.13 -15.49
CA ARG A 47 -5.91 -5.15 -16.57
C ARG A 47 -7.31 -4.67 -16.91
N ARG A 48 -7.45 -3.37 -17.13
CA ARG A 48 -8.70 -2.78 -17.61
C ARG A 48 -8.76 -2.96 -19.12
N GLY A 49 -9.74 -3.71 -19.60
CA GLY A 49 -10.08 -3.82 -21.01
C GLY A 49 -11.39 -3.08 -21.33
N MET A 50 -11.84 -3.21 -22.57
CA MET A 50 -13.10 -2.62 -23.05
C MET A 50 -14.32 -3.07 -22.22
N PHE A 51 -14.32 -4.33 -21.75
CA PHE A 51 -15.42 -4.93 -20.99
C PHE A 51 -15.18 -4.95 -19.47
N GLY A 52 -14.33 -4.06 -18.95
CA GLY A 52 -14.04 -3.94 -17.52
C GLY A 52 -12.73 -4.58 -17.09
N TRP A 53 -12.63 -4.88 -15.79
CA TRP A 53 -11.41 -5.42 -15.17
C TRP A 53 -11.34 -6.94 -15.33
N LYS A 54 -10.21 -7.44 -15.84
CA LYS A 54 -9.91 -8.86 -15.89
C LYS A 54 -8.59 -9.14 -15.20
N MET A 55 -8.57 -10.08 -14.25
CA MET A 55 -7.32 -10.54 -13.63
C MET A 55 -6.38 -11.05 -14.71
N ALA A 56 -5.21 -10.43 -14.87
CA ALA A 56 -4.18 -11.03 -15.69
C ALA A 56 -3.66 -12.27 -14.96
N ARG A 57 -3.53 -13.38 -15.68
CA ARG A 57 -2.98 -14.63 -15.15
C ARG A 57 -1.69 -15.00 -15.89
N THR A 58 -0.97 -13.99 -16.36
CA THR A 58 0.31 -14.19 -17.05
C THR A 58 1.27 -14.88 -16.07
N PRO A 59 1.79 -16.08 -16.41
CA PRO A 59 2.74 -16.76 -15.56
C PRO A 59 4.01 -15.92 -15.39
N HIS A 60 4.50 -15.86 -14.16
CA HIS A 60 5.78 -15.23 -13.83
C HIS A 60 6.68 -16.30 -13.19
N PRO A 61 7.51 -17.02 -13.97
CA PRO A 61 8.30 -18.14 -13.46
C PRO A 61 9.24 -17.78 -12.31
N ARG A 62 9.67 -16.51 -12.24
CA ARG A 62 10.53 -15.97 -11.17
C ARG A 62 9.75 -15.21 -10.09
N GLY A 63 8.41 -15.33 -10.08
CA GLY A 63 7.50 -14.63 -9.18
C GLY A 63 7.25 -13.16 -9.54
N CYS A 64 6.38 -12.52 -8.76
CA CYS A 64 6.16 -11.07 -8.77
C CYS A 64 7.10 -10.39 -7.76
N PRO A 65 7.50 -9.12 -7.96
CA PRO A 65 7.42 -8.37 -9.20
C PRO A 65 8.23 -9.00 -10.35
N ALA A 66 7.60 -9.13 -11.51
CA ALA A 66 8.26 -9.61 -12.72
C ALA A 66 8.89 -8.45 -13.49
N THR A 67 10.07 -8.69 -14.08
CA THR A 67 10.74 -7.72 -14.97
C THR A 67 9.81 -7.31 -16.10
N GLY A 68 9.64 -6.01 -16.33
CA GLY A 68 8.75 -5.46 -17.37
C GLY A 68 7.25 -5.57 -17.07
N CYS A 69 6.86 -6.02 -15.87
CA CYS A 69 5.47 -6.01 -15.42
C CYS A 69 5.28 -4.99 -14.30
N GLU A 70 4.02 -4.58 -14.06
CA GLU A 70 3.60 -3.73 -12.94
C GLU A 70 3.13 -4.55 -11.73
N CYS A 71 3.24 -5.88 -11.75
CA CYS A 71 2.77 -6.73 -10.64
C CYS A 71 3.57 -6.57 -9.34
N GLY A 72 2.91 -6.67 -8.19
CA GLY A 72 3.54 -6.42 -6.89
C GLY A 72 2.68 -5.53 -6.02
N PHE A 73 2.98 -5.54 -4.73
CA PHE A 73 2.41 -4.57 -3.79
C PHE A 73 3.30 -3.34 -3.72
N TYR A 74 2.68 -2.17 -3.84
CA TYR A 74 3.35 -0.87 -3.86
C TYR A 74 3.22 -0.18 -2.51
N ALA A 75 4.26 0.49 -2.05
CA ALA A 75 4.17 1.44 -0.93
C ALA A 75 5.19 2.56 -1.11
N LEU A 76 4.93 3.70 -0.48
CA LEU A 76 5.76 4.90 -0.50
C LEU A 76 6.73 4.91 0.68
N HIS A 77 7.91 5.48 0.49
CA HIS A 77 8.89 5.69 1.56
C HIS A 77 8.53 6.88 2.45
N SER A 78 7.85 7.88 1.87
CA SER A 78 7.44 9.10 2.56
C SER A 78 5.93 9.20 2.60
N LEU A 79 5.42 9.94 3.59
CA LEU A 79 4.02 10.36 3.54
C LEU A 79 3.81 11.19 2.27
N PRO A 80 2.68 11.02 1.57
CA PRO A 80 2.36 11.88 0.45
C PRO A 80 2.18 13.31 0.97
N GLU A 81 3.04 14.22 0.54
CA GLU A 81 2.90 15.65 0.81
C GLU A 81 1.78 16.23 -0.07
N MET A 82 1.15 17.29 0.42
CA MET A 82 0.11 17.98 -0.34
C MET A 82 0.76 18.68 -1.53
N ASN A 83 0.48 18.20 -2.76
CA ASN A 83 0.82 18.93 -3.97
C ASN A 83 -0.34 19.87 -4.33
N ASP A 84 -0.16 21.16 -4.12
CA ASP A 84 -1.09 22.23 -4.50
C ASP A 84 -1.02 22.60 -6.00
N GLY A 85 -0.10 21.96 -6.73
CA GLY A 85 0.02 22.04 -8.19
C GLY A 85 -1.12 21.36 -8.96
N LEU A 86 -1.29 21.77 -10.21
CA LEU A 86 -2.25 21.20 -11.17
C LEU A 86 -1.90 19.77 -11.61
N ASP A 87 -0.67 19.32 -11.34
CA ASP A 87 -0.12 18.03 -11.80
C ASP A 87 -0.14 16.99 -10.67
N ARG A 88 -1.34 16.74 -10.11
CA ARG A 88 -1.53 15.81 -8.99
C ARG A 88 -1.17 14.39 -9.41
N ALA A 89 -0.03 13.87 -8.94
CA ALA A 89 0.21 12.45 -9.07
C ALA A 89 -0.84 11.70 -8.23
N ILE A 90 -1.23 10.52 -8.70
CA ILE A 90 -2.32 9.71 -8.15
C ILE A 90 -2.08 9.29 -6.67
N TRP A 91 -0.87 9.52 -6.17
CA TRP A 91 -0.39 9.21 -4.83
C TRP A 91 -0.39 10.40 -3.87
N ASP A 92 -0.53 11.64 -4.38
CA ASP A 92 -0.43 12.90 -3.64
C ASP A 92 -1.77 13.29 -3.00
N ILE A 93 -2.32 12.38 -2.21
CA ILE A 93 -3.59 12.59 -1.51
C ILE A 93 -3.27 13.03 -0.08
N ASP A 94 -3.87 14.15 0.33
CA ASP A 94 -3.75 14.64 1.71
C ASP A 94 -4.15 13.54 2.69
N THR A 95 -3.20 13.17 3.55
CA THR A 95 -3.34 12.13 4.56
C THR A 95 -4.52 12.42 5.50
N ALA A 96 -4.83 13.69 5.77
CA ALA A 96 -5.95 14.09 6.62
C ALA A 96 -7.32 13.65 6.06
N THR A 97 -7.39 13.33 4.76
CA THR A 97 -8.60 12.82 4.11
C THR A 97 -8.78 11.30 4.20
N SER A 98 -7.88 10.58 4.89
CA SER A 98 -7.94 9.13 5.07
C SER A 98 -9.21 8.66 5.77
N GLY A 99 -9.98 7.80 5.12
CA GLY A 99 -11.33 7.37 5.52
C GLY A 99 -12.43 8.36 5.11
N GLY A 100 -12.08 9.47 4.46
CA GLY A 100 -12.98 10.56 4.13
C GLY A 100 -13.61 10.43 2.75
N ARG A 101 -13.84 11.58 2.11
CA ARG A 101 -14.63 11.72 0.86
C ARG A 101 -14.13 10.89 -0.34
N HIS A 102 -12.89 10.43 -0.31
CA HIS A 102 -12.30 9.67 -1.41
C HIS A 102 -12.48 8.15 -1.27
N GLY A 103 -13.02 7.66 -0.13
CA GLY A 103 -13.17 6.23 0.14
C GLY A 103 -11.83 5.48 0.22
N LEU A 104 -10.74 6.22 0.45
CA LEU A 104 -9.38 5.72 0.57
C LEU A 104 -8.92 5.78 2.02
N VAL A 105 -8.23 4.74 2.47
CA VAL A 105 -7.65 4.62 3.81
C VAL A 105 -6.15 4.47 3.67
N LEU A 106 -5.41 5.34 4.35
CA LEU A 106 -3.96 5.27 4.51
C LEU A 106 -3.62 4.26 5.60
N GLY A 107 -2.46 3.66 5.47
CA GLY A 107 -1.84 2.94 6.57
C GLY A 107 -0.43 2.52 6.22
N VAL A 108 0.10 1.59 7.00
CA VAL A 108 1.45 1.08 6.84
C VAL A 108 1.41 -0.39 6.46
N VAL A 109 2.30 -0.77 5.54
CA VAL A 109 2.45 -2.12 5.03
C VAL A 109 3.90 -2.56 5.10
N ALA A 110 4.14 -3.83 5.43
CA ALA A 110 5.43 -4.49 5.27
C ALA A 110 5.47 -5.25 3.94
N GLY A 111 6.60 -5.15 3.23
CA GLY A 111 6.90 -5.86 1.99
C GLY A 111 8.17 -6.69 2.09
N TYR A 112 8.15 -7.92 1.54
CA TYR A 112 9.31 -8.83 1.54
C TYR A 112 9.25 -9.84 0.39
N GLY A 113 10.24 -10.75 0.37
CA GLY A 113 10.49 -11.70 -0.70
C GLY A 113 11.32 -11.05 -1.80
N ARG A 114 10.78 -10.96 -3.02
CA ARG A 114 11.39 -10.13 -4.06
C ARG A 114 10.88 -8.70 -3.89
N VAL A 115 11.80 -7.77 -3.66
CA VAL A 115 11.51 -6.35 -3.54
C VAL A 115 12.26 -5.58 -4.61
N LEU A 116 11.57 -4.66 -5.29
CA LEU A 116 12.16 -3.64 -6.14
C LEU A 116 12.09 -2.33 -5.36
N ILE A 117 13.23 -1.77 -5.01
CA ILE A 117 13.34 -0.46 -4.36
C ILE A 117 13.47 0.59 -5.46
N GLY A 118 12.61 1.61 -5.41
CA GLY A 118 12.73 2.84 -6.17
C GLY A 118 12.96 4.02 -5.24
N THR A 119 13.11 5.22 -5.81
CA THR A 119 13.38 6.45 -5.06
C THR A 119 12.19 6.92 -4.22
N GLU A 120 10.97 6.73 -4.71
CA GLU A 120 9.74 7.18 -4.02
C GLU A 120 9.09 6.10 -3.14
N GLY A 121 9.47 4.85 -3.35
CA GLY A 121 8.80 3.73 -2.73
C GLY A 121 9.31 2.39 -3.24
N TRP A 122 8.55 1.33 -3.00
CA TRP A 122 8.96 -0.02 -3.32
C TRP A 122 7.82 -0.86 -3.87
N ARG A 123 8.19 -1.96 -4.53
CA ARG A 123 7.29 -3.03 -4.97
C ARG A 123 7.73 -4.37 -4.41
N ALA A 124 6.84 -5.10 -3.74
CA ALA A 124 7.17 -6.38 -3.11
C ALA A 124 6.32 -7.56 -3.62
N ARG A 125 6.86 -8.77 -3.45
CA ARG A 125 6.15 -10.04 -3.68
C ARG A 125 5.09 -10.25 -2.60
N PHE A 126 5.51 -10.20 -1.34
CA PHE A 126 4.63 -10.40 -0.21
C PHE A 126 4.31 -9.06 0.43
N GLY A 127 3.10 -8.95 0.97
CA GLY A 127 2.61 -7.75 1.64
C GLY A 127 1.81 -8.10 2.88
N LYS A 128 2.04 -7.39 3.99
CA LYS A 128 1.24 -7.52 5.21
C LYS A 128 0.86 -6.13 5.73
N ILE A 129 -0.42 -5.90 5.96
CA ILE A 129 -0.90 -4.64 6.56
C ILE A 129 -0.48 -4.65 8.03
N LEU A 130 0.08 -3.54 8.49
CA LEU A 130 0.59 -3.39 9.86
C LEU A 130 -0.27 -2.45 10.71
N ALA A 131 -0.77 -1.37 10.11
CA ALA A 131 -1.58 -0.37 10.80
C ALA A 131 -2.45 0.39 9.79
N LEU A 132 -3.58 0.91 10.25
CA LEU A 132 -4.44 1.81 9.49
C LEU A 132 -4.51 3.19 10.16
N PHE A 133 -4.72 4.22 9.35
CA PHE A 133 -4.87 5.60 9.80
C PHE A 133 -6.24 6.15 9.43
N ALA A 134 -6.92 6.73 10.40
CA ALA A 134 -8.17 7.43 10.24
C ALA A 134 -7.94 8.94 10.41
N GLY A 135 -8.21 9.71 9.35
CA GLY A 135 -8.05 11.15 9.36
C GLY A 135 -8.88 11.82 10.47
N PRO A 136 -8.39 12.94 11.05
CA PRO A 136 -9.03 13.59 12.19
C PRO A 136 -10.41 14.17 11.86
N THR A 137 -10.66 14.51 10.59
CA THR A 137 -11.91 15.12 10.12
C THR A 137 -12.95 14.09 9.68
N VAL A 138 -12.66 12.79 9.81
CA VAL A 138 -13.50 11.72 9.27
C VAL A 138 -14.46 11.16 10.32
N THR A 139 -15.74 11.38 10.11
CA THR A 139 -16.84 10.82 10.91
C THR A 139 -17.60 9.70 10.19
N SER A 140 -17.82 9.82 8.87
CA SER A 140 -18.73 8.96 8.11
C SER A 140 -18.29 7.49 7.96
N HIS A 141 -17.00 7.20 7.76
CA HIS A 141 -16.48 5.82 7.62
C HIS A 141 -15.73 5.33 8.86
N THR A 142 -15.84 6.04 9.99
CA THR A 142 -15.16 5.65 11.24
C THR A 142 -15.48 4.23 11.66
N ARG A 143 -16.76 3.83 11.56
CA ARG A 143 -17.21 2.49 11.92
C ARG A 143 -16.63 1.43 10.98
N GLU A 144 -16.66 1.67 9.68
CA GLU A 144 -16.15 0.73 8.67
C GLU A 144 -14.63 0.54 8.80
N MET A 145 -13.88 1.61 9.05
CA MET A 145 -12.45 1.51 9.34
C MET A 145 -12.17 0.74 10.62
N GLY A 146 -12.98 0.93 11.67
CA GLY A 146 -12.87 0.15 12.91
C GLY A 146 -13.12 -1.34 12.66
N VAL A 147 -14.15 -1.67 11.87
CA VAL A 147 -14.46 -3.05 11.46
C VAL A 147 -13.32 -3.64 10.62
N ALA A 148 -12.78 -2.88 9.67
CA ALA A 148 -11.63 -3.30 8.88
C ALA A 148 -10.40 -3.54 9.77
N ALA A 149 -10.02 -2.58 10.61
CA ALA A 149 -8.87 -2.74 11.51
C ALA A 149 -8.99 -4.00 12.38
N ALA A 150 -10.17 -4.24 12.96
CA ALA A 150 -10.45 -5.45 13.73
C ALA A 150 -10.37 -6.73 12.89
N ALA A 151 -10.97 -6.74 11.69
CA ALA A 151 -10.95 -7.91 10.78
C ALA A 151 -9.55 -8.26 10.28
N TYR A 152 -8.69 -7.26 10.10
CA TYR A 152 -7.29 -7.45 9.69
C TYR A 152 -6.35 -7.67 10.88
N GLY A 153 -6.83 -7.51 12.12
CA GLY A 153 -6.04 -7.67 13.33
C GLY A 153 -4.93 -6.61 13.47
N VAL A 154 -5.21 -5.37 13.06
CA VAL A 154 -4.25 -4.26 13.05
C VAL A 154 -4.77 -3.06 13.85
N PRO A 155 -3.88 -2.27 14.47
CA PRO A 155 -4.28 -1.02 15.13
C PRO A 155 -4.83 0.02 14.15
N LEU A 156 -5.79 0.81 14.62
CA LEU A 156 -6.32 1.99 13.94
C LEU A 156 -5.90 3.25 14.68
N TYR A 157 -5.08 4.07 14.05
CA TYR A 157 -4.60 5.33 14.61
C TYR A 157 -5.48 6.50 14.20
N ARG A 158 -5.57 7.49 15.09
CA ARG A 158 -6.17 8.82 14.84
C ARG A 158 -5.14 9.94 14.84
N ASP A 159 -3.94 9.63 15.30
CA ASP A 159 -2.78 10.50 15.35
C ASP A 159 -1.79 10.03 14.28
N LEU A 160 -1.47 10.92 13.33
CA LEU A 160 -0.59 10.62 12.21
C LEU A 160 0.86 10.46 12.69
N ASP A 161 1.30 11.26 13.66
CA ASP A 161 2.66 11.21 14.16
C ASP A 161 2.89 9.91 14.94
N ALA A 162 1.88 9.44 15.67
CA ALA A 162 1.94 8.16 16.37
C ALA A 162 2.12 6.96 15.42
N ILE A 163 1.32 6.88 14.33
CA ILE A 163 1.47 5.78 13.36
C ILE A 163 2.81 5.85 12.63
N VAL A 164 3.29 7.06 12.29
CA VAL A 164 4.59 7.26 11.65
C VAL A 164 5.72 6.84 12.58
N SER A 165 5.68 7.24 13.85
CA SER A 165 6.73 6.93 14.82
C SER A 165 6.81 5.44 15.13
N GLU A 166 5.69 4.72 15.20
CA GLU A 166 5.67 3.31 15.59
C GLU A 166 5.88 2.37 14.39
N TRP A 167 5.23 2.69 13.27
CA TRP A 167 5.14 1.80 12.11
C TRP A 167 5.83 2.34 10.87
N GLY A 168 6.18 3.62 10.80
CA GLY A 168 6.71 4.26 9.60
C GLY A 168 7.95 3.55 8.99
N PRO A 169 8.28 3.86 7.73
CA PRO A 169 9.48 3.36 7.07
C PRO A 169 10.74 3.72 7.85
N ASP A 170 11.67 2.76 7.96
CA ASP A 170 12.99 3.01 8.53
C ASP A 170 13.81 3.81 7.51
N ARG A 171 14.03 5.10 7.81
CA ARG A 171 14.71 6.03 6.90
C ARG A 171 16.14 5.60 6.61
N ALA A 172 16.88 5.13 7.61
CA ALA A 172 18.27 4.71 7.40
C ALA A 172 18.33 3.51 6.45
N MET A 173 17.44 2.53 6.63
CA MET A 173 17.33 1.40 5.71
C MET A 173 16.89 1.82 4.31
N VAL A 174 15.97 2.79 4.18
CA VAL A 174 15.56 3.31 2.86
C VAL A 174 16.72 4.00 2.16
N ASP A 175 17.45 4.86 2.87
CA ASP A 175 18.61 5.60 2.34
C ASP A 175 19.69 4.60 1.86
N ASP A 176 20.03 3.59 2.66
CA ASP A 176 20.99 2.55 2.31
C ASP A 176 20.57 1.72 1.08
N LEU A 177 19.25 1.50 0.88
CA LEU A 177 18.70 0.73 -0.23
C LEU A 177 18.49 1.55 -1.51
N THR A 178 18.60 2.89 -1.43
CA THR A 178 18.37 3.81 -2.54
C THR A 178 19.63 4.56 -3.00
N ALA A 179 20.71 4.52 -2.22
CA ALA A 179 22.04 5.00 -2.58
C ALA A 179 22.66 4.22 -3.75
#